data_AF-A0A2A9F8B9-F1
#
_entry.id   AF-A0A2A9F8B9-F1
#
_cell.length_a   1.000
_cell.length_b   1.000
_cell.length_c   1.000
_cell.angle_alpha   90.00
_cell.angle_beta   90.00
_cell.angle_gamma   90.00
#
_symmetry.space_group_name_H-M   'P 1'
#
loop_
_entity.id
_entity.type
_entity.pdbx_description
1 polymer ?
#
loop_
_entity_poly.entity_id
_entity_poly.type
_entity_poly.pdbx_seq_one_letter_code
_entity_poly.pdbx_strand_id
1 'polypeptide(L)'
;MLSAPSLLDPAAEELKLTGDAERCAVDIARAARELLGERFNAVSFMYVLMRAFEVDFYAARDAARWHEFHGGPGAVSDADLEALLAPWLAAR
;
A
#
# COMPACT_ATOMS: atom_id res chain seq x y z
N MET A 1 -5.38 1.20 16.30
CA MET A 1 -5.52 -0.21 16.73
C MET A 1 -4.71 -1.07 15.79
N LEU A 2 -3.92 -2.02 16.30
CA LEU A 2 -3.26 -3.04 15.47
C LEU A 2 -4.30 -4.12 15.13
N SER A 3 -4.67 -4.24 13.86
CA SER A 3 -5.54 -5.34 13.38
C SER A 3 -4.75 -6.65 13.37
N ALA A 4 -5.40 -7.76 13.68
CA ALA A 4 -4.81 -9.08 13.52
C ALA A 4 -4.53 -9.35 12.02
N PRO A 5 -3.42 -10.03 11.67
CA PRO A 5 -3.08 -10.38 10.29
C PRO A 5 -4.23 -11.04 9.50
N SER A 6 -4.97 -11.95 10.15
CA SER A 6 -6.12 -12.65 9.56
C SER A 6 -7.24 -11.73 9.08
N LEU A 7 -7.32 -10.50 9.59
CA LEU A 7 -8.29 -9.50 9.15
C LEU A 7 -7.79 -8.75 7.90
N LEU A 8 -6.48 -8.71 7.66
CA LEU A 8 -5.86 -7.96 6.57
C LEU A 8 -5.50 -8.85 5.37
N ASP A 9 -5.22 -10.13 5.62
CA ASP A 9 -4.88 -11.13 4.59
C ASP A 9 -5.85 -11.14 3.40
N PRO A 10 -7.19 -11.13 3.57
CA PRO A 10 -8.10 -11.14 2.42
C PRO A 10 -7.93 -9.92 1.50
N ALA A 11 -7.65 -8.74 2.06
CA ALA A 11 -7.41 -7.54 1.27
C ALA A 11 -6.07 -7.60 0.52
N ALA A 12 -5.04 -8.19 1.14
CA ALA A 12 -3.75 -8.38 0.49
C ALA A 12 -3.85 -9.38 -0.68
N GLU A 13 -4.56 -10.49 -0.50
CA GLU A 13 -4.76 -11.48 -1.57
C GLU A 13 -5.60 -10.88 -2.72
N GLU A 14 -6.66 -10.13 -2.41
CA GLU A 14 -7.46 -9.45 -3.44
C GLU A 14 -6.65 -8.38 -4.21
N LEU A 15 -5.80 -7.60 -3.52
CA LEU A 15 -4.87 -6.66 -4.16
C LEU A 15 -3.86 -7.37 -5.05
N LYS A 16 -3.37 -8.54 -4.62
CA LYS A 16 -2.46 -9.33 -5.43
C LYS A 16 -3.14 -9.83 -6.70
N LEU A 17 -4.41 -10.22 -6.66
CA LEU A 17 -5.17 -10.69 -7.81
C LEU A 17 -5.59 -9.56 -8.76
N THR A 18 -5.90 -8.39 -8.21
CA THR A 18 -6.36 -7.21 -8.99
C THR A 18 -5.24 -6.27 -9.42
N GLY A 19 -4.03 -6.45 -8.89
CA GLY A 19 -2.81 -5.78 -9.31
C GLY A 19 -2.31 -6.33 -10.65
N ASP A 20 -3.06 -6.07 -11.72
CA ASP A 20 -2.59 -6.25 -13.10
C ASP A 20 -1.38 -5.34 -13.36
N ALA A 21 -0.50 -5.74 -14.28
CA ALA A 21 0.77 -5.07 -14.62
C ALA A 21 0.63 -3.60 -15.07
N GLU A 22 -0.59 -3.11 -15.29
CA GLU A 22 -0.89 -1.74 -15.72
C GLU A 22 -1.28 -0.79 -14.57
N ARG A 23 -1.54 -1.28 -13.35
CA ARG A 23 -1.92 -0.39 -12.24
C ARG A 23 -0.72 0.31 -11.63
N CYS A 24 -0.82 1.62 -11.51
CA CYS A 24 0.18 2.44 -10.83
C CYS A 24 0.04 2.32 -9.29
N ALA A 25 1.06 2.73 -8.56
CA ALA A 25 1.12 2.63 -7.10
C ALA A 25 -0.04 3.36 -6.40
N VAL A 26 -0.47 4.50 -6.93
CA VAL A 26 -1.59 5.28 -6.40
C VAL A 26 -2.91 4.52 -6.56
N ASP A 27 -3.12 3.85 -7.69
CA ASP A 27 -4.32 3.03 -7.91
C ASP A 27 -4.36 1.83 -6.96
N ILE A 28 -3.21 1.21 -6.71
CA ILE A 28 -3.07 0.16 -5.70
C ILE A 28 -3.39 0.70 -4.30
N ALA A 29 -2.90 1.90 -3.96
CA ALA A 29 -3.17 2.51 -2.66
C ALA A 29 -4.65 2.86 -2.47
N ARG A 30 -5.33 3.33 -3.52
CA ARG A 30 -6.78 3.56 -3.52
C ARG A 30 -7.57 2.27 -3.42
N ALA A 31 -7.20 1.23 -4.16
CA ALA A 31 -7.82 -0.09 -4.05
C ALA A 31 -7.64 -0.67 -2.63
N ALA A 32 -6.47 -0.49 -2.02
CA ALA A 32 -6.22 -0.90 -0.65
C ALA A 32 -7.14 -0.18 0.34
N ARG A 33 -7.38 1.12 0.13
CA ARG A 33 -8.33 1.91 0.92
C ARG A 33 -9.75 1.36 0.82
N GLU A 34 -10.21 1.05 -0.38
CA GLU A 34 -11.54 0.49 -0.61
C GLU A 34 -11.70 -0.89 0.06
N LEU A 35 -10.72 -1.78 -0.09
CA LEU A 35 -10.75 -3.13 0.46
C LEU A 35 -10.65 -3.16 2.00
N LEU A 36 -9.85 -2.26 2.58
CA LEU A 36 -9.65 -2.18 4.02
C LEU A 36 -10.74 -1.37 4.74
N GLY A 37 -11.36 -0.40 4.06
CA GLY A 37 -12.41 0.45 4.61
C GLY A 37 -11.96 1.14 5.90
N GLU A 38 -12.74 1.02 6.97
CA GLU A 38 -12.43 1.58 8.30
C GLU A 38 -11.10 1.09 8.90
N ARG A 39 -10.56 -0.03 8.39
CA ARG A 39 -9.27 -0.56 8.82
C ARG A 39 -8.10 0.07 8.07
N PHE A 40 -8.35 0.93 7.08
CA PHE A 40 -7.32 1.59 6.31
C PHE A 40 -6.57 2.63 7.15
N ASN A 41 -5.30 2.36 7.41
CA ASN A 41 -4.36 3.25 8.07
C ASN A 41 -2.94 2.88 7.66
N ALA A 42 -1.97 3.69 8.06
CA ALA A 42 -0.55 3.49 7.73
C ALA A 42 -0.04 2.06 8.01
N VAL A 43 -0.45 1.43 9.10
CA VAL A 43 0.03 0.09 9.49
C VAL A 43 -0.60 -1.01 8.64
N SER A 44 -1.92 -0.94 8.42
CA SER A 44 -2.61 -1.92 7.58
C SER A 44 -2.19 -1.78 6.11
N PHE A 45 -1.93 -0.56 5.65
CA PHE A 45 -1.40 -0.29 4.32
C PHE A 45 0.01 -0.88 4.11
N MET A 46 0.93 -0.63 5.06
CA MET A 46 2.26 -1.24 5.05
C MET A 46 2.16 -2.77 4.98
N TYR A 47 1.28 -3.36 5.80
CA TYR A 47 1.07 -4.81 5.81
C TYR A 47 0.62 -5.36 4.46
N VAL A 48 -0.40 -4.76 3.83
CA VAL A 48 -0.90 -5.27 2.55
C VAL A 48 0.13 -5.09 1.42
N LEU A 49 0.93 -4.03 1.42
CA LEU A 49 2.01 -3.85 0.45
C LEU A 49 3.06 -4.97 0.55
N MET A 50 3.51 -5.26 1.77
CA MET A 50 4.49 -6.34 2.02
C MET A 50 3.94 -7.71 1.65
N ARG A 51 2.64 -7.97 1.86
CA ARG A 51 2.02 -9.27 1.60
C ARG A 51 1.63 -9.47 0.14
N ALA A 52 1.08 -8.46 -0.52
CA ALA A 52 0.54 -8.58 -1.88
C ALA A 52 1.61 -8.43 -2.97
N PHE A 53 2.61 -7.57 -2.72
CA PHE A 53 3.60 -7.16 -3.71
C PHE A 53 5.05 -7.41 -3.25
N GLU A 54 5.23 -8.08 -2.11
CA GLU A 54 6.55 -8.41 -1.54
C GLU A 54 7.44 -7.16 -1.35
N VAL A 55 6.82 -6.01 -1.14
CA VAL A 55 7.51 -4.75 -0.85
C VAL A 55 8.31 -4.91 0.44
N ASP A 56 9.57 -4.46 0.43
CA ASP A 56 10.39 -4.55 1.63
C ASP A 56 9.85 -3.67 2.76
N PHE A 57 10.22 -4.00 4.00
CA PHE A 57 9.70 -3.31 5.18
C PHE A 57 10.01 -1.79 5.17
N TYR A 58 11.19 -1.37 4.72
CA TYR A 58 11.58 0.04 4.71
C TYR A 58 10.83 0.81 3.63
N ALA A 59 10.69 0.25 2.43
CA ALA A 59 9.89 0.85 1.36
C ALA A 59 8.40 0.93 1.74
N ALA A 60 7.84 -0.13 2.35
CA ALA A 60 6.45 -0.14 2.80
C ALA A 60 6.23 0.85 3.96
N ARG A 61 7.19 0.98 4.88
CA ARG A 61 7.16 1.99 5.95
C ARG A 61 7.20 3.41 5.37
N ASP A 62 7.99 3.64 4.34
CA ASP A 62 8.11 4.94 3.71
C ASP A 62 6.84 5.29 2.92
N ALA A 63 6.23 4.32 2.24
CA ALA A 63 4.94 4.44 1.58
C ALA A 63 3.80 4.74 2.56
N ALA A 64 3.89 4.26 3.80
CA ALA A 64 2.91 4.55 4.85
C ALA A 64 2.88 6.04 5.28
N ARG A 65 3.82 6.87 4.79
CA ARG A 65 3.81 8.33 4.90
C ARG A 65 3.04 9.02 3.77
N TRP A 66 2.34 8.26 2.91
CA TRP A 66 1.51 8.82 1.84
C TRP A 66 0.54 9.88 2.38
N HIS A 67 0.42 10.97 1.65
CA HIS A 67 -0.26 12.20 2.10
C HIS A 67 -1.73 12.00 2.50
N GLU A 68 -2.40 10.98 1.95
CA GLU A 68 -3.77 10.59 2.33
C GLU A 68 -3.89 10.07 3.78
N PHE A 69 -2.78 9.68 4.42
CA PHE A 69 -2.77 9.33 5.85
C PHE A 69 -2.40 10.50 6.76
N HIS A 70 -1.47 11.34 6.32
CA HIS A 70 -0.89 12.42 7.12
C HIS A 70 -0.54 13.63 6.22
N GLY A 71 -1.07 14.80 6.55
CA GLY A 71 -0.59 16.07 5.98
C GLY A 71 0.61 16.61 6.74
N GLY A 72 1.63 17.12 6.05
CA GLY A 72 2.75 17.82 6.68
C GLY A 72 4.11 17.60 6.02
N PRO A 73 5.18 18.19 6.60
CA PRO A 73 6.54 17.99 6.12
C PRO A 73 6.94 16.51 6.13
N GLY A 74 7.41 15.99 4.98
CA GLY A 74 7.80 14.59 4.83
C GLY A 74 6.67 13.63 4.46
N ALA A 75 5.46 14.14 4.16
CA ALA A 75 4.43 13.35 3.50
C ALA A 75 4.89 12.96 2.08
N VAL A 76 4.61 11.72 1.70
CA VAL A 76 4.90 11.18 0.37
C VAL A 76 3.77 11.59 -0.57
N SER A 77 4.11 12.29 -1.66
CA SER A 77 3.13 12.66 -2.70
C SER A 77 2.73 11.46 -3.55
N ASP A 78 1.70 11.61 -4.39
CA ASP A 78 1.34 10.57 -5.37
C ASP A 78 2.54 10.22 -6.27
N ALA A 79 3.25 11.21 -6.80
CA ALA A 79 4.42 10.98 -7.66
C ALA A 79 5.58 10.30 -6.93
N ASP A 80 5.84 10.68 -5.67
CA ASP A 80 6.88 10.04 -4.88
C ASP A 80 6.50 8.61 -4.49
N LEU A 81 5.20 8.33 -4.28
CA LEU A 81 4.70 6.99 -4.04
C LEU A 81 4.92 6.09 -5.25
N GLU A 82 4.63 6.60 -6.45
CA GLU A 82 4.90 5.89 -7.71
C GLU A 82 6.39 5.54 -7.84
N ALA A 83 7.27 6.53 -7.68
CA ALA A 83 8.70 6.33 -7.78
C ALA A 83 9.23 5.35 -6.71
N LEU A 84 8.69 5.44 -5.49
CA LEU A 84 9.05 4.57 -4.38
C LEU A 84 8.66 3.11 -4.66
N LEU A 85 7.47 2.84 -5.18
CA LEU A 85 6.98 1.48 -5.35
C LEU A 85 7.28 0.86 -6.73
N ALA A 86 7.74 1.65 -7.69
CA ALA A 86 8.08 1.21 -9.04
C ALA A 86 8.96 -0.07 -9.10
N PRO A 87 10.01 -0.27 -8.26
CA PRO A 87 10.82 -1.48 -8.32
C PRO A 87 10.05 -2.78 -8.07
N TRP A 88 8.95 -2.72 -7.31
CA TRP A 88 8.12 -3.89 -6.97
C TRP A 88 6.95 -4.08 -7.92
N LEU A 89 6.44 -2.99 -8.48
CA LEU A 89 5.25 -3.01 -9.33
C LEU A 89 5.57 -3.16 -10.82
N ALA A 90 6.73 -2.66 -11.27
CA ALA A 90 7.15 -2.75 -12.67
C ALA A 90 7.75 -4.10 -13.06
N ALA A 91 8.08 -4.96 -12.09
CA ALA A 91 8.74 -6.25 -12.30
C ALA A 91 7.75 -7.42 -12.51
N ARG A 92 6.45 -7.14 -12.64
CA ARG A 92 5.37 -8.14 -12.62
C ARG A 92 4.68 -8.33 -13.96
#